data_AF-B0DDS1-F1
#
_entry.id   AF-B0DDS1-F1
#
_cell.length_a   1.000
_cell.length_b   1.000
_cell.length_c   1.000
_cell.angle_alpha   90.00
_cell.angle_beta   90.00
_cell.angle_gamma   90.00
#
_symmetry.space_group_name_H-M   'P 1'
#
loop_
_entity.id
_entity.type
_entity.pdbx_description
1 polymer ?
#
loop_
_entity_poly.entity_id
_entity_poly.type
_entity_poly.pdbx_seq_one_letter_code
_entity_poly.pdbx_strand_id
1 'polypeptide(L)'
;GSGNDRVQISVQDSSGTNNANFATPPDGQPGQCRMYTWTYTTPNRDGALENDIVVHEMTHGITNRMTGGGTGSCLQTTEAGGMGEGWSDAMAEYVWSEQKSATITDYVMGDYVTNNKNGIRTHPYSTSATTNPLRYSSIKTLNEVHNIGEVWANMLHNVYAALVGAHGFSTTAKTNPDGTQGNVVFLHLFLDALRLQPCNPTFVTARDAWIQADQNRYGGANKCLLWKAFASRGLGVNAK
;
A
#
# COMPACT_ATOMS: atom_id res chain seq x y z
N GLY A 1 7.34 2.90 -22.92
CA GLY A 1 7.09 4.07 -22.06
C GLY A 1 7.60 5.31 -22.76
N SER A 2 7.16 6.46 -22.29
CA SER A 2 7.58 7.79 -22.73
C SER A 2 8.51 8.39 -21.67
N GLY A 3 9.69 8.86 -22.07
CA GLY A 3 10.66 9.47 -21.14
C GLY A 3 10.30 10.89 -20.72
N ASN A 4 11.26 11.61 -20.12
CA ASN A 4 11.12 12.98 -19.56
C ASN A 4 10.17 13.07 -18.35
N ASP A 5 10.08 11.99 -17.57
CA ASP A 5 9.10 11.82 -16.50
C ASP A 5 9.75 11.55 -15.12
N ARG A 6 10.98 12.04 -14.92
CA ARG A 6 11.64 11.96 -13.61
C ARG A 6 10.75 12.52 -12.50
N VAL A 7 10.79 11.92 -11.32
CA VAL A 7 10.10 12.48 -10.16
C VAL A 7 10.79 13.79 -9.75
N GLN A 8 10.00 14.85 -9.62
CA GLN A 8 10.40 16.11 -9.00
C GLN A 8 10.06 16.04 -7.53
N ILE A 9 11.04 16.29 -6.66
CA ILE A 9 10.86 16.21 -5.21
C ILE A 9 11.09 17.60 -4.63
N SER A 10 10.08 18.11 -3.92
CA SER A 10 10.16 19.33 -3.13
C SER A 10 10.19 18.95 -1.65
N VAL A 11 11.22 19.39 -0.93
CA VAL A 11 11.43 19.10 0.50
C VAL A 11 11.15 20.36 1.30
N GLN A 12 10.42 20.22 2.41
CA GLN A 12 9.90 21.35 3.20
C GLN A 12 9.10 22.34 2.34
N ASP A 13 8.30 21.80 1.42
CA ASP A 13 7.51 22.59 0.51
C ASP A 13 6.53 23.48 1.29
N SER A 14 6.53 24.78 1.01
CA SER A 14 5.78 25.77 1.79
C SER A 14 4.28 25.80 1.46
N SER A 15 3.81 24.98 0.52
CA SER A 15 2.39 24.88 0.18
C SER A 15 1.54 24.18 1.24
N GLY A 16 2.15 23.51 2.22
CA GLY A 16 1.43 22.79 3.26
C GLY A 16 2.27 22.45 4.50
N THR A 17 1.59 21.88 5.49
CA THR A 17 2.18 21.30 6.71
C THR A 17 1.40 20.06 7.12
N ASN A 18 1.98 19.22 7.98
CA ASN A 18 1.34 18.02 8.56
C ASN A 18 0.79 17.04 7.52
N ASN A 19 1.42 16.97 6.35
CA ASN A 19 1.00 16.11 5.24
C ASN A 19 2.17 15.86 4.25
N ALA A 20 1.88 15.18 3.15
CA ALA A 20 2.65 15.16 1.92
C ALA A 20 1.68 14.97 0.74
N ASN A 21 2.19 14.94 -0.50
CA ASN A 21 1.42 14.47 -1.66
C ASN A 21 2.32 14.10 -2.84
N PHE A 22 1.75 13.28 -3.71
CA PHE A 22 2.32 12.94 -5.01
C PHE A 22 1.30 13.16 -6.14
N ALA A 23 1.64 14.05 -7.07
CA ALA A 23 0.89 14.19 -8.32
C ALA A 23 1.41 13.22 -9.38
N THR A 24 0.51 12.38 -9.92
CA THR A 24 0.84 11.39 -10.95
C THR A 24 0.18 11.73 -12.30
N PRO A 25 0.79 12.59 -13.13
CA PRO A 25 0.30 12.82 -14.49
C PRO A 25 0.52 11.55 -15.36
N PRO A 26 -0.06 11.48 -16.58
CA PRO A 26 0.19 10.39 -17.52
C PRO A 26 1.67 10.16 -17.84
N ASP A 27 1.99 8.98 -18.37
CA ASP A 27 3.35 8.60 -18.81
C ASP A 27 3.95 9.65 -19.76
N GLY A 28 5.24 9.97 -19.56
CA GLY A 28 5.93 11.05 -20.27
C GLY A 28 5.83 12.43 -19.63
N GLN A 29 5.20 12.55 -18.45
CA GLN A 29 5.21 13.78 -17.64
C GLN A 29 5.80 13.54 -16.25
N PRO A 30 6.60 14.47 -15.70
CA PRO A 30 7.18 14.34 -14.37
C PRO A 30 6.12 14.17 -13.28
N GLY A 31 6.27 13.12 -12.46
CA GLY A 31 5.56 13.06 -11.18
C GLY A 31 6.09 14.13 -10.22
N GLN A 32 5.24 14.65 -9.34
CA GLN A 32 5.63 15.68 -8.37
C GLN A 32 5.33 15.23 -6.95
N CYS A 33 6.40 14.95 -6.19
CA CYS A 33 6.33 14.64 -4.77
C CYS A 33 6.62 15.92 -3.96
N ARG A 34 5.75 16.25 -3.01
CA ARG A 34 5.92 17.38 -2.08
C ARG A 34 5.90 16.85 -0.66
N MET A 35 7.02 17.03 0.03
CA MET A 35 7.17 16.69 1.45
C MET A 35 7.05 17.97 2.28
N TYR A 36 6.25 17.91 3.34
CA TYR A 36 6.01 19.07 4.22
C TYR A 36 6.66 18.95 5.58
N THR A 37 6.74 20.08 6.27
CA THR A 37 7.08 20.13 7.69
C THR A 37 5.87 19.77 8.55
N TRP A 38 6.10 19.09 9.67
CA TRP A 38 5.09 18.65 10.63
C TRP A 38 5.25 19.43 11.94
N THR A 39 4.12 19.95 12.41
CA THR A 39 4.01 20.97 13.46
C THR A 39 3.45 20.42 14.78
N TYR A 40 3.36 19.09 14.92
CA TYR A 40 2.88 18.43 16.14
C TYR A 40 3.91 18.42 17.28
N THR A 41 5.15 18.86 17.02
CA THR A 41 6.25 18.85 17.98
C THR A 41 6.99 20.18 18.05
N THR A 42 7.81 20.36 19.08
CA THR A 42 8.77 21.46 19.17
C THR A 42 10.19 20.89 19.42
N PRO A 43 11.15 21.09 18.51
CA PRO A 43 11.00 21.71 17.19
C PRO A 43 10.08 20.90 16.25
N ASN A 44 9.60 21.53 15.17
CA ASN A 44 8.88 20.85 14.08
C ASN A 44 9.72 19.69 13.52
N ARG A 45 9.06 18.61 13.08
CA ARG A 45 9.72 17.47 12.43
C ARG A 45 9.59 17.59 10.91
N ASP A 46 10.62 17.18 10.19
CA ASP A 46 10.61 17.20 8.73
C ASP A 46 10.06 15.87 8.21
N GLY A 47 8.98 15.92 7.42
CA GLY A 47 8.37 14.73 6.84
C GLY A 47 9.30 13.99 5.87
N ALA A 48 10.32 14.66 5.32
CA ALA A 48 11.33 14.00 4.49
C ALA A 48 12.28 13.08 5.27
N LEU A 49 12.26 13.12 6.61
CA LEU A 49 13.01 12.21 7.48
C LEU A 49 12.18 11.00 7.93
N GLU A 50 10.90 10.95 7.56
CA GLU A 50 10.00 9.84 7.80
C GLU A 50 9.86 9.02 6.52
N ASN A 51 10.59 7.91 6.45
CA ASN A 51 10.69 7.13 5.23
C ASN A 51 9.37 6.47 4.83
N ASP A 52 8.47 6.15 5.77
CA ASP A 52 7.18 5.58 5.38
C ASP A 52 6.32 6.55 4.58
N ILE A 53 6.29 7.83 4.95
CA ILE A 53 5.61 8.88 4.16
C ILE A 53 6.27 9.01 2.79
N VAL A 54 7.61 9.04 2.71
CA VAL A 54 8.30 9.14 1.41
C VAL A 54 7.93 7.95 0.50
N VAL A 55 7.94 6.72 1.04
CA VAL A 55 7.57 5.53 0.27
C VAL A 55 6.09 5.55 -0.11
N HIS A 56 5.22 5.96 0.81
CA HIS A 56 3.79 6.12 0.57
C HIS A 56 3.55 7.04 -0.65
N GLU A 57 4.13 8.24 -0.65
CA GLU A 57 3.97 9.19 -1.75
C GLU A 57 4.49 8.65 -3.08
N MET A 58 5.68 8.05 -3.08
CA MET A 58 6.24 7.44 -4.29
C MET A 58 5.37 6.30 -4.83
N THR A 59 4.63 5.61 -3.95
CA THR A 59 3.73 4.51 -4.32
C THR A 59 2.47 5.00 -5.00
N HIS A 60 1.99 6.22 -4.73
CA HIS A 60 0.93 6.83 -5.55
C HIS A 60 1.35 6.96 -7.02
N GLY A 61 2.62 7.28 -7.27
CA GLY A 61 3.20 7.27 -8.62
C GLY A 61 3.07 5.89 -9.28
N ILE A 62 3.49 4.85 -8.57
CA ILE A 62 3.46 3.46 -9.05
C ILE A 62 2.02 3.01 -9.33
N THR A 63 1.12 3.16 -8.35
CA THR A 63 -0.25 2.64 -8.42
C THR A 63 -1.08 3.33 -9.50
N ASN A 64 -0.98 4.65 -9.62
CA ASN A 64 -1.69 5.41 -10.65
C ASN A 64 -1.13 5.18 -12.07
N ARG A 65 0.19 4.96 -12.23
CA ARG A 65 0.76 4.63 -13.55
C ARG A 65 0.46 3.19 -13.95
N MET A 66 0.50 2.24 -13.03
CA MET A 66 0.30 0.83 -13.37
C MET A 66 -1.17 0.49 -13.60
N THR A 67 -2.07 1.06 -12.80
CA THR A 67 -3.51 0.88 -12.96
C THR A 67 -4.00 1.60 -14.21
N GLY A 68 -4.63 0.87 -15.14
CA GLY A 68 -5.17 1.45 -16.36
C GLY A 68 -4.12 1.91 -17.38
N GLY A 69 -2.89 1.39 -17.29
CA GLY A 69 -1.93 1.44 -18.41
C GLY A 69 -1.26 2.79 -18.66
N GLY A 70 -0.85 3.51 -17.61
CA GLY A 70 -0.01 4.70 -17.70
C GLY A 70 -0.78 6.02 -17.83
N THR A 71 -2.11 6.00 -17.69
CA THR A 71 -2.95 7.21 -17.78
C THR A 71 -2.81 8.10 -16.55
N GLY A 72 -2.49 7.55 -15.38
CA GLY A 72 -2.48 8.31 -14.12
C GLY A 72 -3.89 8.69 -13.62
N SER A 73 -4.96 8.18 -14.23
CA SER A 73 -6.34 8.63 -13.98
C SER A 73 -7.30 7.49 -13.66
N CYS A 74 -6.79 6.39 -13.09
CA CYS A 74 -7.57 5.17 -12.85
C CYS A 74 -7.77 4.79 -11.38
N LEU A 75 -7.47 5.72 -10.46
CA LEU A 75 -7.79 5.61 -9.03
C LEU A 75 -8.53 6.87 -8.54
N GLN A 76 -9.66 7.18 -9.19
CA GLN A 76 -10.35 8.46 -9.06
C GLN A 76 -11.69 8.37 -8.31
N THR A 77 -12.34 7.20 -8.32
CA THR A 77 -13.52 6.98 -7.47
C THR A 77 -13.11 6.91 -6.00
N THR A 78 -14.02 7.21 -5.06
CA THR A 78 -13.69 7.19 -3.63
C THR A 78 -13.12 5.85 -3.14
N GLU A 79 -13.69 4.73 -3.60
CA GLU A 79 -13.18 3.41 -3.24
C GLU A 79 -11.83 3.10 -3.89
N ALA A 80 -11.63 3.46 -5.16
CA ALA A 80 -10.37 3.24 -5.87
C ALA A 80 -9.24 4.13 -5.33
N GLY A 81 -9.51 5.41 -5.08
CA GLY A 81 -8.60 6.34 -4.43
C GLY A 81 -8.26 5.87 -3.01
N GLY A 82 -9.24 5.35 -2.27
CA GLY A 82 -8.99 4.72 -0.98
C GLY A 82 -8.05 3.51 -1.07
N MET A 83 -8.24 2.62 -2.04
CA MET A 83 -7.23 1.57 -2.27
C MET A 83 -5.87 2.13 -2.68
N GLY A 84 -5.83 3.28 -3.39
CA GLY A 84 -4.63 4.07 -3.64
C GLY A 84 -3.84 4.35 -2.36
N GLU A 85 -4.50 4.92 -1.36
CA GLU A 85 -3.94 5.13 -0.01
C GLU A 85 -3.47 3.81 0.62
N GLY A 86 -4.29 2.76 0.52
CA GLY A 86 -3.97 1.47 1.13
C GLY A 86 -2.78 0.74 0.50
N TRP A 87 -2.60 0.84 -0.83
CA TRP A 87 -1.40 0.33 -1.50
C TRP A 87 -0.15 1.10 -1.09
N SER A 88 -0.28 2.42 -0.94
CA SER A 88 0.82 3.27 -0.50
C SER A 88 1.28 2.92 0.92
N ASP A 89 0.35 2.73 1.85
CA ASP A 89 0.65 2.25 3.20
C ASP A 89 1.23 0.83 3.21
N ALA A 90 0.70 -0.09 2.40
CA ALA A 90 1.21 -1.46 2.33
C ALA A 90 2.62 -1.55 1.72
N MET A 91 2.94 -0.70 0.75
CA MET A 91 4.31 -0.60 0.22
C MET A 91 5.24 0.09 1.22
N ALA A 92 4.76 1.12 1.92
CA ALA A 92 5.48 1.72 3.03
C ALA A 92 5.81 0.67 4.07
N GLU A 93 4.85 -0.14 4.52
CA GLU A 93 5.11 -1.30 5.38
C GLU A 93 6.17 -2.23 4.78
N TYR A 94 6.00 -2.70 3.54
CA TYR A 94 6.94 -3.63 2.91
C TYR A 94 8.39 -3.10 2.83
N VAL A 95 8.56 -1.81 2.51
CA VAL A 95 9.87 -1.17 2.34
C VAL A 95 10.44 -0.69 3.67
N TRP A 96 9.63 -0.02 4.48
CA TRP A 96 10.02 0.64 5.73
C TRP A 96 10.08 -0.29 6.92
N SER A 97 9.21 -1.32 7.02
CA SER A 97 8.96 -2.07 8.27
C SER A 97 10.18 -2.66 8.97
N GLU A 98 11.40 -2.54 8.43
CA GLU A 98 12.59 -3.18 8.98
C GLU A 98 12.30 -4.63 9.32
N GLN A 99 11.37 -5.25 8.59
CA GLN A 99 11.02 -6.61 8.82
C GLN A 99 12.23 -7.39 8.36
N LYS A 100 13.08 -7.69 9.34
CA LYS A 100 14.37 -8.35 9.17
C LYS A 100 14.22 -9.86 9.33
N SER A 101 12.99 -10.33 9.53
CA SER A 101 12.68 -11.71 9.88
C SER A 101 11.27 -12.13 9.46
N ALA A 102 11.00 -13.43 9.58
CA ALA A 102 9.67 -14.00 9.35
C ALA A 102 8.62 -13.60 10.41
N THR A 103 9.03 -13.00 11.53
CA THR A 103 8.10 -12.51 12.55
C THR A 103 7.37 -11.28 12.04
N ILE A 104 6.06 -11.41 11.83
CA ILE A 104 5.18 -10.29 11.47
C ILE A 104 4.90 -9.45 12.71
N THR A 105 5.16 -8.16 12.63
CA THR A 105 4.86 -7.18 13.68
C THR A 105 3.78 -6.22 13.24
N ASP A 106 3.04 -5.68 14.20
CA ASP A 106 2.10 -4.61 13.91
C ASP A 106 2.85 -3.39 13.37
N TYR A 107 2.25 -2.71 12.39
CA TYR A 107 2.88 -1.59 11.69
C TYR A 107 2.07 -0.30 11.89
N VAL A 108 2.77 0.81 12.14
CA VAL A 108 2.21 2.13 12.39
C VAL A 108 2.88 3.12 11.45
N MET A 109 2.09 3.98 10.80
CA MET A 109 2.61 5.03 9.92
C MET A 109 2.80 6.35 10.63
N GLY A 110 3.91 7.04 10.33
CA GLY A 110 4.13 8.44 10.67
C GLY A 110 4.22 8.71 12.18
N ASP A 111 4.71 7.74 12.96
CA ASP A 111 4.84 7.87 14.41
C ASP A 111 5.92 8.89 14.80
N TYR A 112 6.99 9.01 14.00
CA TYR A 112 8.00 10.03 14.20
C TYR A 112 7.43 11.42 13.90
N VAL A 113 6.85 11.72 12.74
CA VAL A 113 6.38 13.10 12.47
C VAL A 113 5.27 13.58 13.41
N THR A 114 4.45 12.67 13.94
CA THR A 114 3.40 12.98 14.91
C THR A 114 3.87 12.97 16.36
N ASN A 115 5.04 12.36 16.64
CA ASN A 115 5.48 12.03 18.00
C ASN A 115 4.42 11.26 18.80
N ASN A 116 3.69 10.39 18.10
CA ASN A 116 2.61 9.59 18.66
C ASN A 116 2.83 8.15 18.23
N LYS A 117 2.96 7.23 19.20
CA LYS A 117 3.16 5.79 18.93
C LYS A 117 1.98 5.14 18.20
N ASN A 118 0.83 5.81 18.16
CA ASN A 118 -0.33 5.35 17.39
C ASN A 118 -0.31 5.84 15.93
N GLY A 119 0.61 6.74 15.57
CA GLY A 119 0.76 7.26 14.22
C GLY A 119 -0.42 8.10 13.74
N ILE A 120 -0.62 8.12 12.42
CA ILE A 120 -1.66 8.92 11.74
C ILE A 120 -2.94 8.16 11.37
N ARG A 121 -2.91 6.82 11.40
CA ARG A 121 -4.04 5.96 11.05
C ARG A 121 -4.87 5.60 12.28
N THR A 122 -6.12 5.18 12.11
CA THR A 122 -7.01 4.89 13.24
C THR A 122 -6.59 3.66 14.05
N HIS A 123 -5.92 2.70 13.41
CA HIS A 123 -5.41 1.48 14.04
C HIS A 123 -4.05 1.10 13.44
N PRO A 124 -3.16 0.43 14.19
CA PRO A 124 -2.01 -0.25 13.61
C PRO A 124 -2.47 -1.30 12.57
N TYR A 125 -1.68 -1.51 11.52
CA TYR A 125 -1.87 -2.65 10.63
C TYR A 125 -1.47 -3.93 11.35
N SER A 126 -2.40 -4.89 11.42
CA SER A 126 -2.26 -6.04 12.31
C SER A 126 -3.00 -7.28 11.82
N THR A 127 -2.39 -8.43 12.07
CA THR A 127 -3.05 -9.74 11.94
C THR A 127 -4.08 -10.00 13.05
N SER A 128 -4.00 -9.29 14.17
CA SER A 128 -4.96 -9.35 15.27
C SER A 128 -6.24 -8.58 14.93
N ALA A 129 -7.38 -9.29 14.93
CA ALA A 129 -8.70 -8.67 14.73
C ALA A 129 -9.16 -7.81 15.92
N THR A 130 -8.49 -7.93 17.06
CA THR A 130 -8.73 -7.06 18.23
C THR A 130 -7.95 -5.75 18.10
N THR A 131 -6.71 -5.81 17.60
CA THR A 131 -5.88 -4.62 17.38
C THR A 131 -6.39 -3.79 16.21
N ASN A 132 -6.72 -4.46 15.10
CA ASN A 132 -7.32 -3.82 13.94
C ASN A 132 -8.62 -4.54 13.54
N PRO A 133 -9.78 -4.00 13.93
CA PRO A 133 -11.08 -4.62 13.68
C PRO A 133 -11.66 -4.28 12.30
N LEU A 134 -10.95 -3.50 11.47
CA LEU A 134 -11.45 -3.06 10.17
C LEU A 134 -11.73 -4.25 9.23
N ARG A 135 -12.86 -4.20 8.54
CA ARG A 135 -13.32 -5.23 7.60
C ARG A 135 -13.82 -4.57 6.33
N TYR A 136 -14.01 -5.35 5.27
CA TYR A 136 -14.64 -4.85 4.04
C TYR A 136 -15.97 -4.14 4.31
N SER A 137 -16.78 -4.63 5.24
CA SER A 137 -18.04 -3.98 5.62
C SER A 137 -17.87 -2.56 6.18
N SER A 138 -16.70 -2.22 6.73
CA SER A 138 -16.42 -0.89 7.29
C SER A 138 -16.51 0.20 6.23
N ILE A 139 -16.15 -0.07 4.97
CA ILE A 139 -16.12 0.95 3.92
C ILE A 139 -17.51 1.52 3.60
N LYS A 140 -18.60 0.82 4.00
CA LYS A 140 -19.99 1.29 3.78
C LYS A 140 -20.27 2.63 4.45
N THR A 141 -19.55 2.96 5.52
CA THR A 141 -19.75 4.20 6.29
C THR A 141 -18.59 5.17 6.15
N LEU A 142 -17.54 4.81 5.39
CA LEU A 142 -16.36 5.65 5.19
C LEU A 142 -16.52 6.42 3.88
N ASN A 143 -16.22 7.72 3.91
CA ASN A 143 -16.36 8.63 2.78
C ASN A 143 -15.08 9.41 2.48
N GLU A 144 -13.97 9.00 3.08
CA GLU A 144 -12.67 9.64 3.02
C GLU A 144 -11.64 8.56 2.65
N VAL A 145 -10.74 8.88 1.72
CA VAL A 145 -9.88 7.91 1.04
C VAL A 145 -8.87 7.27 1.99
N HIS A 146 -8.28 8.02 2.93
CA HIS A 146 -7.32 7.47 3.87
C HIS A 146 -7.99 6.44 4.78
N ASN A 147 -9.17 6.74 5.32
CA ASN A 147 -9.94 5.80 6.15
C ASN A 147 -10.29 4.51 5.38
N ILE A 148 -10.65 4.63 4.09
CA ILE A 148 -10.91 3.45 3.24
C ILE A 148 -9.59 2.68 3.00
N GLY A 149 -8.50 3.41 2.77
CA GLY A 149 -7.17 2.85 2.58
C GLY A 149 -6.69 2.02 3.75
N GLU A 150 -6.99 2.42 4.99
CA GLU A 150 -6.67 1.63 6.18
C GLU A 150 -7.28 0.22 6.12
N VAL A 151 -8.48 0.08 5.56
CA VAL A 151 -9.11 -1.23 5.37
C VAL A 151 -8.34 -2.08 4.37
N TRP A 152 -7.94 -1.50 3.24
CA TRP A 152 -7.21 -2.19 2.18
C TRP A 152 -5.78 -2.56 2.60
N ALA A 153 -5.04 -1.61 3.18
CA ALA A 153 -3.70 -1.85 3.71
C ALA A 153 -3.71 -2.97 4.77
N ASN A 154 -4.68 -2.98 5.69
CA ASN A 154 -4.78 -4.07 6.67
C ASN A 154 -5.09 -5.43 6.02
N MET A 155 -5.86 -5.47 4.94
CA MET A 155 -6.04 -6.71 4.16
C MET A 155 -4.72 -7.18 3.56
N LEU A 156 -3.93 -6.27 2.98
CA LEU A 156 -2.63 -6.59 2.40
C LEU A 156 -1.60 -7.00 3.46
N HIS A 157 -1.61 -6.39 4.65
CA HIS A 157 -0.82 -6.84 5.80
C HIS A 157 -1.10 -8.31 6.14
N ASN A 158 -2.39 -8.71 6.13
CA ASN A 158 -2.78 -10.09 6.38
C ASN A 158 -2.39 -11.05 5.23
N VAL A 159 -2.42 -10.57 3.97
CA VAL A 159 -1.89 -11.32 2.82
C VAL A 159 -0.39 -11.52 2.92
N TYR A 160 0.36 -10.46 3.25
CA TYR A 160 1.80 -10.51 3.47
C TYR A 160 2.16 -11.51 4.57
N ALA A 161 1.49 -11.41 5.72
CA ALA A 161 1.66 -12.32 6.85
C ALA A 161 1.43 -13.77 6.46
N ALA A 162 0.35 -14.05 5.72
CA ALA A 162 0.04 -15.41 5.27
C ALA A 162 1.11 -15.95 4.32
N LEU A 163 1.56 -15.15 3.35
CA LEU A 163 2.60 -15.55 2.38
C LEU A 163 3.94 -15.81 3.07
N VAL A 164 4.38 -14.92 3.96
CA VAL A 164 5.62 -15.10 4.74
C VAL A 164 5.51 -16.33 5.66
N GLY A 165 4.35 -16.56 6.28
CA GLY A 165 4.11 -17.75 7.08
C GLY A 165 4.21 -19.06 6.29
N ALA A 166 3.79 -19.06 5.02
CA ALA A 166 3.82 -20.24 4.16
C ALA A 166 5.18 -20.47 3.49
N HIS A 167 5.87 -19.41 3.08
CA HIS A 167 7.06 -19.49 2.22
C HIS A 167 8.35 -18.99 2.88
N GLY A 168 8.26 -18.56 4.14
CA GLY A 168 9.36 -17.93 4.86
C GLY A 168 9.63 -16.50 4.41
N PHE A 169 10.71 -15.93 4.93
CA PHE A 169 11.15 -14.56 4.69
C PHE A 169 12.52 -14.53 4.01
N SER A 170 12.68 -13.70 2.98
CA SER A 170 13.96 -13.45 2.32
C SER A 170 14.55 -12.11 2.77
N THR A 171 15.79 -12.15 3.26
CA THR A 171 16.57 -10.95 3.59
C THR A 171 17.07 -10.19 2.35
N THR A 172 16.93 -10.78 1.16
CA THR A 172 17.39 -10.21 -0.11
C THR A 172 16.25 -9.87 -1.06
N ALA A 173 14.99 -9.92 -0.63
CA ALA A 173 13.82 -9.68 -1.50
C ALA A 173 13.84 -8.33 -2.24
N LYS A 174 14.53 -7.33 -1.70
CA LYS A 174 14.67 -5.99 -2.30
C LYS A 174 15.70 -5.94 -3.43
N THR A 175 16.60 -6.92 -3.53
CA THR A 175 17.70 -6.95 -4.50
C THR A 175 17.76 -8.23 -5.33
N ASN A 176 17.02 -9.27 -4.93
CA ASN A 176 16.88 -10.54 -5.64
C ASN A 176 15.40 -10.86 -5.89
N PRO A 177 14.90 -10.67 -7.13
CA PRO A 177 13.52 -10.95 -7.48
C PRO A 177 13.23 -12.44 -7.72
N ASP A 178 14.24 -13.30 -7.81
CA ASP A 178 14.09 -14.73 -8.17
C ASP A 178 13.75 -15.62 -6.96
N GLY A 179 13.73 -15.04 -5.77
CA GLY A 179 13.36 -15.74 -4.55
C GLY A 179 11.91 -16.23 -4.56
N THR A 180 11.66 -17.32 -3.85
CA THR A 180 10.30 -17.89 -3.70
C THR A 180 9.71 -17.62 -2.31
N GLN A 181 10.39 -16.84 -1.48
CA GLN A 181 9.94 -16.51 -0.12
C GLN A 181 8.73 -15.58 -0.16
N GLY A 182 7.96 -15.56 0.94
CA GLY A 182 6.63 -14.94 0.96
C GLY A 182 6.64 -13.44 0.71
N ASN A 183 7.67 -12.74 1.18
CA ASN A 183 7.86 -11.31 0.91
C ASN A 183 8.25 -11.04 -0.56
N VAL A 184 8.97 -11.94 -1.22
CA VAL A 184 9.24 -11.85 -2.67
C VAL A 184 7.95 -12.09 -3.46
N VAL A 185 7.21 -13.14 -3.10
CA VAL A 185 5.90 -13.46 -3.70
C VAL A 185 4.94 -12.28 -3.54
N PHE A 186 4.85 -11.70 -2.34
CA PHE A 186 3.99 -10.55 -2.08
C PHE A 186 4.30 -9.37 -3.00
N LEU A 187 5.57 -9.00 -3.16
CA LEU A 187 5.94 -7.86 -4.02
C LEU A 187 5.60 -8.12 -5.49
N HIS A 188 5.81 -9.35 -5.99
CA HIS A 188 5.40 -9.72 -7.35
C HIS A 188 3.88 -9.61 -7.53
N LEU A 189 3.10 -10.17 -6.60
CA LEU A 189 1.64 -10.11 -6.66
C LEU A 189 1.13 -8.67 -6.55
N PHE A 190 1.74 -7.85 -5.68
CA PHE A 190 1.42 -6.43 -5.54
C PHE A 190 1.53 -5.70 -6.89
N LEU A 191 2.68 -5.84 -7.57
CA LEU A 191 2.92 -5.13 -8.83
C LEU A 191 2.11 -5.72 -9.99
N ASP A 192 2.00 -7.04 -10.07
CA ASP A 192 1.26 -7.70 -11.16
C ASP A 192 -0.24 -7.41 -11.08
N ALA A 193 -0.83 -7.40 -9.88
CA ALA A 193 -2.24 -7.13 -9.69
C ALA A 193 -2.64 -5.74 -10.19
N LEU A 194 -1.79 -4.72 -9.97
CA LEU A 194 -2.04 -3.35 -10.46
C LEU A 194 -2.18 -3.29 -11.99
N ARG A 195 -1.47 -4.15 -12.73
CA ARG A 195 -1.55 -4.22 -14.19
C ARG A 195 -2.79 -4.97 -14.69
N LEU A 196 -3.37 -5.82 -13.85
CA LEU A 196 -4.49 -6.70 -14.20
C LEU A 196 -5.85 -6.10 -13.84
N GLN A 197 -5.91 -5.29 -12.79
CA GLN A 197 -7.15 -4.70 -12.31
C GLN A 197 -7.72 -3.66 -13.30
N PRO A 198 -9.06 -3.50 -13.36
CA PRO A 198 -9.68 -2.50 -14.23
C PRO A 198 -9.36 -1.07 -13.78
N CYS A 199 -9.66 -0.09 -14.64
CA CYS A 199 -9.64 1.31 -14.25
C CYS A 199 -10.74 1.58 -13.21
N ASN A 200 -10.42 2.33 -12.15
CA ASN A 200 -11.28 2.56 -10.99
C ASN A 200 -11.80 1.25 -10.37
N PRO A 201 -10.90 0.37 -9.89
CA PRO A 201 -11.29 -0.89 -9.31
C PRO A 201 -12.09 -0.70 -8.01
N THR A 202 -12.90 -1.68 -7.68
CA THR A 202 -13.43 -1.94 -6.33
C THR A 202 -12.50 -2.90 -5.58
N PHE A 203 -12.64 -3.03 -4.27
CA PHE A 203 -11.92 -4.00 -3.44
C PHE A 203 -12.07 -5.42 -3.99
N VAL A 204 -13.28 -5.79 -4.43
CA VAL A 204 -13.58 -7.11 -5.01
C VAL A 204 -12.76 -7.33 -6.27
N THR A 205 -12.78 -6.38 -7.20
CA THR A 205 -12.01 -6.50 -8.45
C THR A 205 -10.50 -6.44 -8.23
N ALA A 206 -10.02 -5.67 -7.25
CA ALA A 206 -8.61 -5.62 -6.87
C ALA A 206 -8.15 -6.95 -6.27
N ARG A 207 -8.91 -7.53 -5.33
CA ARG A 207 -8.66 -8.89 -4.80
C ARG A 207 -8.57 -9.92 -5.92
N ASP A 208 -9.53 -9.90 -6.84
CA ASP A 208 -9.55 -10.86 -7.94
C ASP A 208 -8.32 -10.70 -8.83
N ALA A 209 -7.82 -9.48 -9.02
CA ALA A 209 -6.55 -9.22 -9.71
C ALA A 209 -5.34 -9.81 -8.97
N TRP A 210 -5.29 -9.77 -7.63
CA TRP A 210 -4.24 -10.45 -6.84
C TRP A 210 -4.25 -11.97 -7.04
N ILE A 211 -5.44 -12.57 -7.05
CA ILE A 211 -5.59 -14.02 -7.26
C ILE A 211 -5.25 -14.39 -8.71
N GLN A 212 -5.60 -13.54 -9.68
CA GLN A 212 -5.22 -13.72 -11.08
C GLN A 212 -3.71 -13.54 -11.28
N ALA A 213 -3.06 -12.61 -10.58
CA ALA A 213 -1.61 -12.44 -10.60
C ALA A 213 -0.91 -13.74 -10.13
N ASP A 214 -1.41 -14.36 -9.06
CA ASP A 214 -0.90 -15.65 -8.59
C ASP A 214 -1.12 -16.77 -9.61
N GLN A 215 -2.28 -16.81 -10.26
CA GLN A 215 -2.55 -17.75 -11.33
C GLN A 215 -1.57 -17.61 -12.50
N ASN A 216 -1.26 -16.37 -12.89
CA ASN A 216 -0.39 -16.08 -14.02
C ASN A 216 1.07 -16.38 -13.73
N ARG A 217 1.57 -16.00 -12.54
CA ARG A 217 2.99 -16.12 -12.20
C ARG A 217 3.36 -17.46 -11.57
N TYR A 218 2.50 -17.98 -10.70
CA TYR A 218 2.80 -19.15 -9.87
C TYR A 218 1.85 -20.32 -10.13
N GLY A 219 1.08 -20.28 -11.22
CA GLY A 219 0.13 -21.34 -11.57
C GLY A 219 -1.00 -21.52 -10.56
N GLY A 220 -1.25 -20.52 -9.69
CA GLY A 220 -2.31 -20.58 -8.68
C GLY A 220 -1.89 -21.27 -7.37
N ALA A 221 -0.59 -21.47 -7.15
CA ALA A 221 -0.06 -22.14 -5.97
C ALA A 221 -0.50 -21.49 -4.64
N ASN A 222 -0.77 -20.18 -4.62
CA ASN A 222 -1.15 -19.43 -3.42
C ASN A 222 -2.65 -19.12 -3.35
N LYS A 223 -3.44 -19.54 -4.33
CA LYS A 223 -4.88 -19.22 -4.44
C LYS A 223 -5.65 -19.45 -3.14
N CYS A 224 -5.47 -20.60 -2.49
CA CYS A 224 -6.15 -20.93 -1.23
C CYS A 224 -5.75 -19.99 -0.09
N LEU A 225 -4.45 -19.66 -0.02
CA LEU A 225 -3.89 -18.76 0.98
C LEU A 225 -4.41 -17.34 0.80
N LEU A 226 -4.40 -16.82 -0.43
CA LEU A 226 -4.93 -15.50 -0.76
C LEU A 226 -6.42 -15.38 -0.42
N TRP A 227 -7.23 -16.36 -0.82
CA TRP A 227 -8.65 -16.38 -0.48
C TRP A 227 -8.89 -16.34 1.02
N LYS A 228 -8.15 -17.14 1.80
CA LYS A 228 -8.27 -17.14 3.27
C LYS A 228 -7.87 -15.81 3.88
N ALA A 229 -6.79 -15.19 3.41
CA ALA A 229 -6.32 -13.90 3.90
C ALA A 229 -7.35 -12.79 3.65
N PHE A 230 -7.87 -12.65 2.44
CA PHE A 230 -8.92 -11.66 2.15
C PHE A 230 -10.23 -11.96 2.89
N ALA A 231 -10.63 -13.24 2.99
CA ALA A 231 -11.81 -13.64 3.73
C ALA A 231 -11.72 -13.35 5.24
N SER A 232 -10.52 -13.40 5.83
CA SER A 232 -10.30 -13.11 7.26
C SER A 232 -10.66 -11.67 7.65
N ARG A 233 -10.71 -10.77 6.66
CA ARG A 233 -11.12 -9.36 6.78
C ARG A 233 -12.41 -9.04 6.02
N GLY A 234 -13.20 -10.06 5.69
CA GLY A 234 -14.55 -9.92 5.15
C GLY A 234 -14.64 -9.75 3.64
N LEU A 235 -13.54 -9.87 2.90
CA LEU A 235 -13.51 -9.81 1.43
C LEU A 235 -13.47 -11.22 0.79
N GLY A 236 -14.29 -12.12 1.30
CA GLY A 236 -14.39 -13.51 0.84
C GLY A 236 -15.20 -13.68 -0.47
N VAL A 237 -15.43 -14.93 -0.88
CA VAL A 237 -16.04 -15.30 -2.17
C VAL A 237 -17.39 -14.63 -2.47
N ASN A 238 -18.16 -14.28 -1.43
CA ASN A 238 -19.50 -13.69 -1.55
C ASN A 238 -19.53 -12.18 -1.25
N ALA A 239 -18.36 -11.54 -1.13
CA ALA A 239 -18.29 -10.09 -0.90
C ALA A 239 -18.83 -9.32 -2.12
N LYS A 240 -19.59 -8.26 -1.85
CA LYS A 240 -20.26 -7.39 -2.82
C LYS A 240 -20.53 -6.01 -2.22
#